data_AF-A0A2V7V1J8-F1
#
_entry.id   AF-A0A2V7V1J8-F1
#
_cell.length_a   1.000
_cell.length_b   1.000
_cell.length_c   1.000
_cell.angle_alpha   90.00
_cell.angle_beta   90.00
_cell.angle_gamma   90.00
#
_symmetry.space_group_name_H-M   'P 1'
#
loop_
_entity.id
_entity.type
_entity.pdbx_description
1 polymer ?
#
loop_
_entity_poly.entity_id
_entity_poly.type
_entity_poly.pdbx_seq_one_letter_code
_entity_poly.pdbx_strand_id
1 'polypeptide(L)'
;MINSKPQLFDMTDQRGYRSPRVLNEQGYTNSVVQALGQKGYCAVWDGEEIALKNVQAYNEQYDILTAGGYVRRGVGAYRSTCKPAWF
;
A
#
# COMPACT_ATOMS: atom_id res chain seq x y z
N MET A 1 -6.77 8.09 -4.15
CA MET A 1 -6.53 6.73 -4.67
C MET A 1 -7.83 5.95 -4.84
N ILE A 2 -8.56 5.57 -3.78
CA ILE A 2 -9.89 4.90 -3.94
C ILE A 2 -10.83 5.73 -4.82
N ASN A 3 -11.06 6.99 -4.46
CA ASN A 3 -11.97 7.87 -5.23
C ASN A 3 -11.44 8.21 -6.64
N SER A 4 -10.13 8.08 -6.87
CA SER A 4 -9.50 8.45 -8.14
C SER A 4 -9.33 7.27 -9.11
N LYS A 5 -9.45 6.03 -8.61
CA LYS A 5 -9.37 4.79 -9.38
C LYS A 5 -10.41 3.78 -8.85
N PRO A 6 -11.71 4.11 -8.84
CA PRO A 6 -12.75 3.27 -8.23
C PRO A 6 -12.86 1.88 -8.88
N GLN A 7 -12.47 1.75 -10.16
CA GLN A 7 -12.49 0.48 -10.90
C GLN A 7 -11.54 -0.59 -10.33
N LEU A 8 -10.63 -0.24 -9.42
CA LEU A 8 -9.76 -1.21 -8.74
C LEU A 8 -10.44 -1.89 -7.54
N PHE A 9 -11.64 -1.46 -7.18
CA PHE A 9 -12.31 -1.84 -5.93
C PHE A 9 -13.75 -2.26 -6.16
N ASP A 10 -14.23 -3.19 -5.34
CA ASP A 10 -15.65 -3.37 -5.12
C ASP A 10 -16.07 -2.50 -3.94
N MET A 11 -16.79 -1.42 -4.23
CA MET A 11 -17.24 -0.47 -3.23
C MET A 11 -18.46 -0.97 -2.45
N THR A 12 -19.08 -2.06 -2.88
CA THR A 12 -20.23 -2.69 -2.23
C THR A 12 -19.83 -3.76 -1.22
N ASP A 13 -18.64 -4.35 -1.36
CA ASP A 13 -18.03 -5.26 -0.38
C ASP A 13 -16.94 -4.56 0.43
N GLN A 14 -17.23 -4.21 1.69
CA GLN A 14 -16.29 -3.52 2.58
C GLN A 14 -16.16 -4.23 3.93
N ARG A 15 -14.92 -4.31 4.44
CA ARG A 15 -14.63 -4.81 5.79
C ARG A 15 -14.05 -3.70 6.66
N GLY A 16 -14.95 -2.99 7.34
CA GLY A 16 -14.61 -1.83 8.16
C GLY A 16 -14.56 -0.52 7.37
N TYR A 17 -14.17 0.57 8.03
CA TYR A 17 -14.28 1.90 7.44
C TYR A 17 -13.32 2.13 6.26
N ARG A 18 -13.89 2.37 5.08
CA ARG A 18 -13.16 2.65 3.83
C ARG A 18 -12.13 1.57 3.46
N SER A 19 -12.54 0.31 3.66
CA SER A 19 -11.76 -0.90 3.42
C SER A 19 -12.50 -1.78 2.40
N PRO A 20 -12.65 -1.32 1.14
CA PRO A 20 -13.30 -2.11 0.10
C PRO A 20 -12.45 -3.30 -0.32
N ARG A 21 -13.10 -4.32 -0.89
CA ARG A 21 -12.43 -5.42 -1.57
C ARG A 21 -11.66 -4.89 -2.77
N VAL A 22 -10.43 -5.34 -2.93
CA VAL A 22 -9.59 -5.02 -4.08
C VAL A 22 -9.87 -6.04 -5.18
N LEU A 23 -10.27 -5.55 -6.35
CA LEU A 23 -10.57 -6.38 -7.53
C LEU A 23 -9.32 -6.64 -8.36
N ASN A 24 -8.38 -5.70 -8.34
CA ASN A 24 -7.12 -5.77 -9.06
C ASN A 24 -5.97 -5.37 -8.14
N GLU A 25 -5.36 -6.36 -7.49
CA GLU A 25 -4.29 -6.17 -6.50
C GLU A 25 -3.05 -5.55 -7.13
N GLN A 26 -2.62 -6.02 -8.31
CA GLN A 26 -1.48 -5.43 -9.01
C GLN A 26 -1.73 -3.96 -9.40
N GLY A 27 -2.93 -3.66 -9.90
CA GLY A 27 -3.32 -2.28 -10.22
C GLY A 27 -3.37 -1.40 -8.97
N TYR A 28 -3.79 -1.96 -7.84
CA TYR A 28 -3.81 -1.29 -6.55
C TYR A 28 -2.39 -0.99 -6.03
N THR A 29 -1.52 -2.00 -5.93
CA THR A 29 -0.15 -1.84 -5.42
C THR A 29 0.67 -0.88 -6.30
N ASN A 30 0.62 -1.04 -7.63
CA ASN A 30 1.28 -0.12 -8.57
C ASN A 30 0.78 1.33 -8.43
N SER A 31 -0.52 1.51 -8.20
CA SER A 31 -1.09 2.83 -8.00
C SER A 31 -0.70 3.46 -6.66
N VAL A 32 -0.47 2.67 -5.62
CA VAL A 32 0.07 3.16 -4.34
C VAL A 32 1.52 3.60 -4.52
N VAL A 33 2.37 2.77 -5.15
CA VAL A 33 3.76 3.12 -5.47
C VAL A 33 3.83 4.42 -6.28
N GLN A 34 3.03 4.53 -7.34
CA GLN A 34 2.96 5.74 -8.17
C GLN A 34 2.56 6.98 -7.35
N ALA A 35 1.54 6.86 -6.49
CA ALA A 35 1.06 7.97 -5.68
C ALA A 35 2.08 8.41 -4.60
N LEU A 36 2.88 7.48 -4.08
CA LEU A 36 3.99 7.79 -3.16
C LEU A 36 5.14 8.48 -3.91
N GLY A 37 5.47 8.01 -5.12
CA GLY A 37 6.45 8.66 -6.01
C GLY A 37 6.07 10.10 -6.33
N GLN A 38 4.80 10.38 -6.63
CA GLN A 38 4.28 11.74 -6.85
C GLN A 38 4.40 12.65 -5.62
N LYS A 39 4.58 12.08 -4.43
CA LYS A 39 4.81 12.81 -3.17
C LYS A 39 6.29 12.93 -2.80
N GLY A 40 7.21 12.46 -3.65
CA GLY A 40 8.65 12.54 -3.44
C GLY A 40 9.25 11.38 -2.65
N TYR A 41 8.50 10.31 -2.39
CA TYR A 41 9.04 9.10 -1.76
C TYR A 41 9.58 8.13 -2.82
N CYS A 42 10.66 7.43 -2.48
CA CYS A 42 11.05 6.22 -3.20
C CYS A 42 10.25 5.06 -2.61
N ALA A 43 9.39 4.43 -3.41
CA ALA A 43 8.55 3.33 -2.96
C ALA A 43 8.64 2.15 -3.93
N VAL A 44 8.58 0.93 -3.40
CA VAL A 44 8.51 -0.31 -4.18
C VAL A 44 7.46 -1.25 -3.59
N TRP A 45 6.88 -2.09 -4.44
CA TRP A 45 6.13 -3.26 -4.01
C TRP A 45 7.09 -4.43 -3.97
N ASP A 46 7.28 -5.05 -2.81
CA ASP A 46 8.25 -6.15 -2.63
C ASP A 46 7.66 -7.54 -2.87
N GLY A 47 6.36 -7.62 -3.17
CA GLY A 47 5.62 -8.87 -3.33
C GLY A 47 4.54 -9.07 -2.25
N GLU A 48 4.66 -8.40 -1.10
CA GLU A 48 3.74 -8.49 0.03
C GLU A 48 3.45 -7.13 0.67
N GLU A 49 4.45 -6.26 0.74
CA GLU A 49 4.42 -4.97 1.41
C GLU A 49 4.84 -3.84 0.46
N ILE A 50 4.41 -2.62 0.79
CA ILE A 50 4.98 -1.41 0.24
C ILE A 50 6.16 -1.00 1.10
N ALA A 51 7.34 -1.03 0.50
CA ALA A 51 8.53 -0.43 1.05
C ALA A 51 8.60 1.02 0.63
N LEU A 52 8.83 1.96 1.56
CA LEU A 52 9.10 3.35 1.20
C LEU A 52 10.22 3.97 2.04
N LYS A 53 10.93 4.90 1.41
CA LYS A 53 11.98 5.71 2.04
C LYS A 53 12.00 7.11 1.45
N ASN A 54 12.51 8.04 2.25
CA ASN A 54 12.92 9.38 1.81
C ASN A 54 14.42 9.64 2.05
N VAL A 55 15.13 8.71 2.70
CA VAL A 55 16.57 8.74 2.96
C VAL A 55 17.15 7.32 2.82
N GLN A 56 18.45 7.19 2.61
CA GLN A 56 19.10 5.86 2.46
C GLN A 56 19.31 5.12 3.79
N ALA A 57 19.14 5.80 4.93
CA ALA A 57 19.43 5.22 6.24
C ALA A 57 18.42 4.15 6.68
N TYR A 58 17.19 4.20 6.17
CA TYR A 58 16.14 3.24 6.47
C TYR A 58 15.02 3.27 5.43
N ASN A 59 14.26 2.19 5.37
CA ASN A 59 12.93 2.19 4.76
C ASN A 59 11.91 1.63 5.76
N GLU A 60 10.66 2.04 5.59
CA GLU A 60 9.52 1.49 6.31
C GLU A 60 8.78 0.50 5.41
N GLN A 61 8.20 -0.52 6.03
CA GLN A 61 7.37 -1.52 5.39
C GLN A 61 5.90 -1.38 5.81
N TYR A 62 5.00 -1.38 4.84
CA TYR A 62 3.56 -1.32 5.08
C TYR A 62 2.82 -2.38 4.30
N ASP A 63 2.04 -3.19 5.01
CA ASP A 63 1.05 -4.05 4.40
C ASP A 63 -0.23 -3.24 4.13
N ILE A 64 -0.58 -3.15 2.85
CA ILE A 64 -1.72 -2.36 2.35
C ILE A 64 -2.91 -3.22 1.93
N LEU A 65 -2.79 -4.55 2.08
CA LEU A 65 -3.85 -5.53 1.85
C LEU A 65 -4.08 -6.34 3.13
N THR A 66 -5.30 -6.83 3.29
CA THR A 66 -5.55 -7.92 4.25
C THR A 66 -5.39 -9.24 3.51
N ALA A 67 -5.15 -10.33 4.24
CA ALA A 67 -5.20 -11.68 3.65
C ALA A 67 -6.54 -12.01 2.96
N GLY A 68 -7.61 -11.27 3.30
CA GLY A 68 -8.90 -11.36 2.63
C GLY A 68 -9.03 -10.52 1.35
N GLY A 69 -7.97 -9.84 0.88
CA GLY A 69 -8.02 -9.00 -0.32
C GLY A 69 -8.71 -7.64 -0.12
N TYR A 70 -8.87 -7.18 1.13
CA TYR A 70 -9.44 -5.85 1.44
C TYR A 70 -8.34 -4.83 1.67
N VAL A 71 -8.60 -3.57 1.32
CA VAL A 71 -7.69 -2.45 1.61
C VAL A 71 -7.38 -2.38 3.11
N ARG A 72 -6.11 -2.49 3.48
CA ARG A 72 -5.64 -2.35 4.87
C ARG A 72 -5.23 -0.91 5.15
N ARG A 73 -5.61 -0.40 6.32
CA ARG A 73 -5.30 0.96 6.81
C ARG A 73 -5.11 0.97 8.32
N GLY A 74 -4.31 1.93 8.79
CA GLY A 74 -4.19 2.22 10.22
C GLY A 74 -3.42 1.14 10.99
N VAL A 75 -3.96 0.73 12.14
CA VAL A 75 -3.30 -0.26 13.01
C VAL A 75 -3.06 -1.55 12.26
N GLY A 76 -1.82 -2.05 12.34
CA GLY A 76 -1.37 -3.20 11.59
C GLY A 76 -1.06 -2.91 10.12
N ALA A 77 -1.15 -1.68 9.60
CA ALA A 77 -0.60 -1.41 8.27
C ALA A 77 0.94 -1.39 8.32
N TYR A 78 1.52 -0.68 9.29
CA TYR A 78 2.97 -0.67 9.51
C TYR A 78 3.48 -2.04 9.98
N ARG A 79 4.62 -2.46 9.44
CA ARG A 79 5.18 -3.80 9.61
C ARG A 79 6.55 -3.76 10.26
N SER A 80 7.45 -2.97 9.69
CA SER A 80 8.81 -2.87 10.19
C SER A 80 9.52 -1.61 9.68
N THR A 81 10.66 -1.32 10.31
CA THR A 81 11.67 -0.39 9.78
C THR A 81 12.92 -1.21 9.52
N CYS A 82 13.43 -1.18 8.29
CA CYS A 82 14.66 -1.84 7.91
C CYS A 82 15.83 -0.84 7.94
N LYS A 83 16.96 -1.26 8.53
CA LYS A 83 18.19 -0.45 8.64
C LYS A 83 19.42 -1.30 8.24
N PRO A 84 20.22 -0.89 7.24
CA PRO A 84 19.98 0.23 6.33
C PRO A 84 18.74 0.00 5.46
N ALA A 85 18.37 0.98 4.64
CA ALA A 85 17.36 0.74 3.61
C ALA A 85 17.81 -0.42 2.70
N TRP A 86 16.94 -1.39 2.45
CA TRP A 86 17.30 -2.59 1.68
C TRP A 86 17.20 -2.41 0.17
N PHE A 87 16.47 -1.38 -0.28
CA PHE A 87 16.42 -0.88 -1.65
C PHE A 87 16.86 0.59 -1.65
#